data_AF-A0A2D5I2T3-F1
#
_entry.id   AF-A0A2D5I2T3-F1
#
_cell.length_a   1.000
_cell.length_b   1.000
_cell.length_c   1.000
_cell.angle_alpha   90.00
_cell.angle_beta   90.00
_cell.angle_gamma   90.00
#
_symmetry.space_group_name_H-M   'P 1'
#
loop_
_entity.id
_entity.type
_entity.pdbx_description
1 polymer ?
#
loop_
_entity_poly.entity_id
_entity_poly.type
_entity_poly.pdbx_seq_one_letter_code
_entity_poly.pdbx_strand_id
1 'polypeptide(L)'
;MTEYELKILGIDPVWKKRVVQEGRHYVVIDEVTEAEIYLIEKILFSMGKLSMDKNVFFVLEIPKKIKEKDIVLCFSETGEADMNILKLPHPSEILANSQLKKQIWLDVCHFLKKIEAK
;
A
#
# COMPACT_ATOMS: atom_id res chain seq x y z
N MET A 1 -9.71 16.41 16.32
CA MET A 1 -8.26 16.25 16.16
C MET A 1 -7.68 17.46 15.46
N THR A 2 -6.61 18.01 16.00
CA THR A 2 -5.91 19.21 15.51
C THR A 2 -4.84 18.84 14.48
N GLU A 3 -4.41 19.82 13.68
CA GLU A 3 -3.37 19.65 12.65
C GLU A 3 -2.02 19.17 13.23
N TYR A 4 -1.76 19.48 14.50
CA TYR A 4 -0.58 19.05 15.23
C TYR A 4 -0.59 17.56 15.58
N GLU A 5 -1.76 17.03 15.96
CA GLU A 5 -1.95 15.61 16.27
C GLU A 5 -1.76 14.72 15.03
N LEU A 6 -2.15 15.22 13.86
CA LEU A 6 -1.97 14.52 12.58
C LEU A 6 -0.48 14.42 12.19
N LYS A 7 0.29 15.49 12.38
CA LYS A 7 1.75 15.49 12.13
C LYS A 7 2.52 14.51 13.02
N ILE A 8 2.15 14.42 14.30
CA ILE A 8 2.77 13.47 15.25
C ILE A 8 2.55 12.02 14.79
N LEU A 9 1.38 11.74 14.21
CA LEU A 9 1.04 10.44 13.64
C LEU A 9 1.63 10.21 12.23
N GLY A 10 2.41 11.16 11.70
CA GLY A 10 2.98 11.09 10.35
C GLY A 10 1.96 11.30 9.22
N ILE A 11 0.77 11.79 9.56
CA ILE A 11 -0.32 12.06 8.61
C ILE A 11 -0.21 13.53 8.21
N ASP A 12 0.25 13.79 6.98
CA ASP A 12 0.40 15.15 6.50
C ASP A 12 -0.97 15.77 6.08
N PRO A 13 -1.23 17.06 6.35
CA PRO A 13 -2.51 17.71 6.04
C PRO A 13 -2.77 17.98 4.54
N VAL A 14 -1.78 17.84 3.65
CA VAL A 14 -1.93 17.96 2.17
C VAL A 14 -2.86 16.88 1.57
N TRP A 15 -3.27 15.90 2.38
CA TRP A 15 -3.84 14.61 1.97
C TRP A 15 -5.33 14.66 1.66
N LYS A 16 -6.05 15.71 2.08
CA LYS A 16 -7.46 15.93 1.73
C LYS A 16 -7.69 16.21 0.23
N LYS A 17 -6.63 16.50 -0.55
CA LYS A 17 -6.74 16.88 -1.97
C LYS A 17 -6.43 15.76 -2.97
N ARG A 18 -5.87 14.62 -2.57
CA ARG A 18 -5.49 13.56 -3.51
C ARG A 18 -6.65 12.59 -3.77
N VAL A 19 -7.49 13.01 -4.70
CA VAL A 19 -8.12 12.24 -5.79
C VAL A 19 -8.60 10.82 -5.47
N VAL A 20 -9.92 10.66 -5.46
CA VAL A 20 -10.64 9.39 -5.64
C VAL A 20 -10.14 8.74 -6.94
N GLN A 21 -9.26 7.76 -6.81
CA GLN A 21 -8.73 7.02 -7.96
C GLN A 21 -9.70 5.85 -8.23
N GLU A 22 -10.37 5.87 -9.37
CA GLU A 22 -11.22 4.77 -9.85
C GLU A 22 -10.33 3.56 -10.22
N GLY A 23 -10.27 2.54 -9.37
CA GLY A 23 -9.50 1.31 -9.59
C GLY A 23 -9.63 0.35 -8.41
N ARG A 24 -9.38 -0.95 -8.62
CA ARG A 24 -9.35 -1.94 -7.52
C ARG A 24 -7.94 -2.03 -6.94
N HIS A 25 -7.86 -2.24 -5.63
CA HIS A 25 -6.62 -2.39 -4.88
C HIS A 25 -6.53 -3.84 -4.41
N TYR A 26 -5.55 -4.59 -4.91
CA TYR A 26 -5.33 -5.96 -4.50
C TYR A 26 -4.14 -6.03 -3.54
N VAL A 27 -4.33 -6.66 -2.40
CA VAL A 27 -3.25 -7.04 -1.49
C VAL A 27 -3.03 -8.54 -1.67
N VAL A 28 -1.90 -8.90 -2.26
CA VAL A 28 -1.50 -10.29 -2.49
C VAL A 28 -0.62 -10.74 -1.34
N ILE A 29 -1.21 -11.55 -0.48
CA ILE A 29 -0.57 -12.09 0.73
C ILE A 29 -1.25 -13.39 1.13
N ASP A 30 -0.50 -14.28 1.75
CA ASP A 30 -0.95 -15.55 2.30
C ASP A 30 -1.59 -15.36 3.69
N GLU A 31 -1.14 -16.10 4.71
CA GLU A 31 -1.68 -15.97 6.06
C GLU A 31 -1.17 -14.70 6.74
N VAL A 32 -2.09 -13.96 7.37
CA VAL A 32 -1.77 -12.69 8.02
C VAL A 32 -2.25 -12.66 9.46
N THR A 33 -1.40 -12.12 10.33
CA THR A 33 -1.74 -11.80 11.72
C THR A 33 -2.36 -10.40 11.83
N GLU A 34 -3.03 -10.10 12.95
CA GLU A 34 -3.62 -8.77 13.18
C GLU A 34 -2.58 -7.64 13.11
N ALA A 35 -1.36 -7.87 13.59
CA ALA A 35 -0.28 -6.88 13.55
C ALA A 35 0.17 -6.58 12.11
N GLU A 36 0.15 -7.60 11.25
CA GLU A 36 0.51 -7.47 9.84
C GLU A 36 -0.60 -6.80 9.04
N ILE A 37 -1.86 -7.13 9.33
CA ILE A 37 -3.02 -6.39 8.80
C ILE A 37 -2.88 -4.91 9.15
N TYR A 38 -2.60 -4.57 10.41
CA TYR A 38 -2.42 -3.18 10.83
C TYR A 38 -1.31 -2.46 10.05
N LEU A 39 -0.18 -3.14 9.80
CA LEU A 39 0.89 -2.59 8.97
C LEU A 39 0.44 -2.35 7.52
N ILE A 40 -0.24 -3.32 6.91
CA ILE A 40 -0.75 -3.21 5.54
C ILE A 40 -1.76 -2.05 5.45
N GLU A 41 -2.64 -1.91 6.44
CA GLU A 41 -3.58 -0.79 6.51
C GLU A 41 -2.86 0.55 6.58
N LYS A 42 -1.74 0.64 7.31
CA LYS A 42 -0.92 1.86 7.34
C LYS A 42 -0.27 2.16 5.99
N ILE A 43 0.22 1.14 5.28
CA ILE A 43 0.78 1.30 3.93
C ILE A 43 -0.31 1.78 2.96
N LEU A 44 -1.47 1.12 2.95
CA LEU A 44 -2.62 1.51 2.14
C LEU A 44 -3.06 2.94 2.45
N PHE A 45 -3.24 3.26 3.74
CA PHE A 45 -3.60 4.60 4.20
C PHE A 45 -2.63 5.65 3.66
N SER A 46 -1.34 5.34 3.73
CA SER A 46 -0.26 6.18 3.21
C SER A 46 -0.25 6.36 1.69
N MET A 47 -0.82 5.42 0.94
CA MET A 47 -1.07 5.54 -0.49
C MET A 47 -2.33 6.34 -0.83
N GLY A 48 -3.00 6.92 0.18
CA GLY A 48 -4.31 7.54 0.03
C GLY A 48 -5.42 6.52 -0.23
N LYS A 49 -5.18 5.24 0.06
CA LYS A 49 -6.12 4.13 -0.08
C LYS A 49 -6.58 3.72 1.31
N LEU A 50 -7.75 4.19 1.73
CA LEU A 50 -8.26 3.77 3.03
C LEU A 50 -8.53 2.26 3.00
N SER A 51 -8.10 1.52 4.02
CA SER A 51 -8.44 0.09 4.18
C SER A 51 -9.96 -0.15 4.29
N MET A 52 -10.72 0.91 4.60
CA MET A 52 -12.19 0.90 4.59
C MET A 52 -12.82 1.23 3.23
N ASP A 53 -12.03 1.45 2.18
CA ASP A 53 -12.56 1.64 0.84
C ASP A 53 -13.06 0.29 0.31
N LYS A 54 -14.26 0.26 -0.29
CA LYS A 54 -14.91 -0.97 -0.81
C LYS A 54 -14.14 -1.62 -1.97
N ASN A 55 -13.00 -1.06 -2.33
CA ASN A 55 -12.18 -1.42 -3.47
C ASN A 55 -10.87 -2.13 -3.07
N VAL A 56 -10.62 -2.38 -1.78
CA VAL A 56 -9.47 -3.16 -1.30
C VAL A 56 -9.82 -4.64 -1.15
N PHE A 57 -9.04 -5.52 -1.77
CA PHE A 57 -9.24 -6.96 -1.80
C PHE A 57 -7.97 -7.71 -1.38
N PHE A 58 -8.05 -8.49 -0.31
CA PHE A 58 -6.98 -9.41 0.09
C PHE A 58 -7.15 -10.73 -0.69
N VAL A 59 -6.10 -11.16 -1.38
CA VAL A 59 -6.11 -12.32 -2.27
C VAL A 59 -4.81 -13.11 -2.12
N LEU A 60 -4.85 -14.43 -2.37
CA LEU A 60 -3.66 -15.28 -2.29
C LEU A 60 -2.76 -15.16 -3.53
N GLU A 61 -3.34 -14.78 -4.68
CA GLU A 61 -2.64 -14.71 -5.94
C GLU A 61 -2.97 -13.41 -6.68
N ILE A 62 -2.02 -12.94 -7.48
CA ILE A 62 -2.22 -11.80 -8.40
C ILE A 62 -3.37 -12.16 -9.38
N PRO A 63 -4.45 -11.35 -9.45
CA PRO A 63 -5.55 -11.64 -10.36
C PRO A 63 -5.10 -11.72 -11.82
N LYS A 64 -5.58 -12.71 -12.58
CA LYS A 64 -5.23 -12.89 -14.01
C LYS A 64 -5.62 -11.71 -14.92
N LYS A 65 -6.53 -10.84 -14.46
CA LYS A 65 -7.04 -9.70 -15.22
C LYS A 65 -6.94 -8.44 -14.34
N ILE A 66 -5.78 -7.79 -14.40
CA ILE A 66 -5.53 -6.49 -13.77
C ILE A 66 -5.77 -5.41 -14.81
N LYS A 67 -6.57 -4.41 -14.47
CA LYS A 67 -6.76 -3.24 -15.33
C LYS A 67 -5.65 -2.23 -15.09
N GLU A 68 -5.47 -1.33 -16.05
CA GLU A 68 -4.46 -0.29 -15.98
C GLU A 68 -4.62 0.68 -14.79
N LYS A 69 -5.82 0.81 -14.23
CA LYS A 69 -6.07 1.63 -13.05
C LYS A 69 -6.04 0.84 -11.73
N ASP A 70 -5.97 -0.48 -11.81
CA ASP A 70 -5.87 -1.33 -10.62
C ASP A 70 -4.46 -1.24 -10.05
N ILE A 71 -4.34 -1.31 -8.73
CA ILE A 71 -3.07 -1.28 -8.01
C ILE A 71 -2.94 -2.60 -7.26
N VAL A 72 -1.74 -3.19 -7.28
CA VAL A 72 -1.44 -4.42 -6.58
C VAL A 72 -0.28 -4.19 -5.61
N LEU A 73 -0.50 -4.50 -4.33
CA LEU A 73 0.54 -4.66 -3.33
C LEU A 73 0.84 -6.15 -3.20
N CYS A 74 2.02 -6.57 -3.64
CA CYS A 74 2.43 -7.97 -3.56
C CYS A 74 3.45 -8.16 -2.45
N PHE A 75 3.05 -8.85 -1.39
CA PHE A 75 3.90 -9.23 -0.27
C PHE A 75 4.47 -10.64 -0.42
N SER A 76 4.02 -11.39 -1.43
CA SER A 76 4.57 -12.70 -1.76
C SER A 76 5.89 -12.56 -2.54
N GLU A 77 6.77 -13.56 -2.42
CA GLU A 77 7.95 -13.66 -3.27
C GLU A 77 7.59 -13.81 -4.77
N THR A 78 6.37 -14.26 -5.05
CA THR A 78 5.87 -14.54 -6.38
C THR A 78 5.34 -13.29 -7.11
N GLY A 79 5.32 -13.35 -8.44
CA GLY A 79 4.95 -12.24 -9.32
C GLY A 79 6.15 -11.49 -9.88
N GLU A 80 5.95 -10.64 -10.88
CA GLU A 80 6.99 -9.72 -11.37
C GLU A 80 6.62 -8.29 -10.97
N ALA A 81 7.63 -7.46 -10.72
CA ALA A 81 7.39 -6.04 -10.50
C ALA A 81 6.97 -5.42 -11.84
N ASP A 82 5.75 -4.92 -11.91
CA ASP A 82 5.18 -4.30 -13.10
C ASP A 82 4.80 -2.84 -12.80
N MET A 83 4.25 -2.13 -13.77
CA MET A 83 3.88 -0.72 -13.66
C MET A 83 2.89 -0.44 -12.53
N ASN A 84 1.97 -1.38 -12.29
CA ASN A 84 0.90 -1.24 -11.30
C ASN A 84 1.03 -2.22 -10.12
N ILE A 85 2.16 -2.94 -10.04
CA ILE A 85 2.43 -3.94 -9.02
C ILE A 85 3.63 -3.47 -8.20
N LEU A 86 3.39 -3.15 -6.94
CA LEU A 86 4.44 -2.85 -5.97
C LEU A 86 4.77 -4.13 -5.20
N LYS A 87 5.98 -4.63 -5.39
CA LYS A 87 6.52 -5.72 -4.58
C LYS A 87 7.08 -5.18 -3.27
N LEU A 88 6.73 -5.83 -2.16
CA LEU A 88 7.20 -5.50 -0.82
C LEU A 88 7.65 -6.80 -0.10
N PRO A 89 8.60 -6.71 0.84
CA PRO A 89 8.95 -7.84 1.71
C PRO A 89 7.75 -8.30 2.53
N HIS A 90 7.76 -9.55 3.01
CA HIS A 90 6.69 -10.07 3.84
C HIS A 90 6.47 -9.19 5.09
N PRO A 91 5.23 -8.90 5.52
CA PRO A 91 4.95 -8.03 6.67
C PRO A 91 5.69 -8.39 7.95
N SER A 92 5.89 -9.69 8.24
CA SER A 92 6.68 -10.12 9.40
C SER A 92 8.11 -9.59 9.36
N GLU A 93 8.75 -9.60 8.17
CA GLU A 93 10.11 -9.08 7.98
C GLU A 93 10.15 -7.56 8.18
N ILE A 94 9.12 -6.87 7.69
CA ILE A 94 8.98 -5.41 7.84
C ILE A 94 8.82 -5.04 9.32
N LEU A 95 8.01 -5.80 10.05
CA LEU A 95 7.80 -5.59 11.49
C LEU A 95 9.08 -5.83 12.27
N ALA A 96 9.84 -6.87 11.92
CA ALA A 96 11.09 -7.25 12.58
C ALA A 96 12.27 -6.29 12.28
N ASN A 97 12.29 -5.62 11.13
CA ASN A 97 13.42 -4.78 10.70
C ASN A 97 13.03 -3.30 10.52
N SER A 98 13.48 -2.44 11.43
CA SER A 98 13.22 -1.00 11.40
C SER A 98 13.86 -0.25 10.21
N GLN A 99 14.94 -0.78 9.63
CA GLN A 99 15.57 -0.19 8.45
C GLN A 99 14.73 -0.44 7.18
N LEU A 100 14.09 -1.61 7.07
CA LEU A 100 13.18 -1.91 5.95
C LEU A 100 12.00 -0.94 5.90
N LYS A 101 11.48 -0.50 7.05
CA LYS A 101 10.37 0.48 7.12
C LYS A 101 10.66 1.77 6.36
N LYS A 102 11.91 2.28 6.45
CA LYS A 102 12.31 3.50 5.72
C LYS A 102 12.42 3.25 4.23
N GLN A 103 12.98 2.10 3.83
CA GLN A 103 13.11 1.73 2.42
C GLN A 103 11.74 1.58 1.76
N ILE A 104 10.81 0.88 2.42
CA ILE A 104 9.44 0.68 1.93
C ILE A 104 8.74 2.01 1.72
N TRP A 105 8.96 2.98 2.59
CA TRP A 105 8.39 4.31 2.41
C TRP A 105 8.86 4.97 1.11
N LEU A 106 10.15 4.86 0.79
CA LEU A 106 10.71 5.37 -0.46
C LEU A 106 10.14 4.62 -1.67
N ASP A 107 10.03 3.30 -1.58
CA ASP A 107 9.51 2.45 -2.65
C ASP A 107 8.03 2.78 -2.95
N VAL A 108 7.21 2.94 -1.91
CA VAL A 108 5.81 3.38 -2.02
C VAL A 108 5.73 4.76 -2.67
N CYS A 109 6.58 5.71 -2.25
CA CYS A 109 6.60 7.05 -2.84
C CYS A 109 6.97 7.03 -4.33
N HIS A 110 7.97 6.24 -4.73
CA HIS A 110 8.35 6.09 -6.12
C HIS A 110 7.26 5.44 -6.97
N PHE A 111 6.62 4.41 -6.42
CA PHE A 111 5.51 3.73 -7.07
C PHE A 111 4.31 4.66 -7.32
N LEU A 112 3.92 5.46 -6.32
CA LEU A 112 2.83 6.42 -6.48
C LEU A 112 3.15 7.47 -7.56
N LYS A 113 4.38 8.00 -7.59
CA LYS A 113 4.82 8.94 -8.64
C LYS A 113 4.75 8.31 -10.04
N LYS A 114 5.12 7.03 -10.16
CA LYS A 114 5.05 6.28 -11.42
C LYS A 114 3.61 6.15 -11.93
N ILE A 115 2.66 5.93 -11.02
CA ILE A 115 1.24 5.81 -11.37
C ILE A 115 0.60 7.18 -11.65
N GLU A 116 0.94 8.22 -10.88
CA GLU A 116 0.43 9.60 -11.08
C GLU A 116 0.91 10.25 -12.39
N ALA A 117 2.00 9.76 -12.99
CA ALA A 117 2.54 10.25 -14.25
C ALA A 117 1.81 9.73 -15.51
N LYS A 118 0.77 8.90 -15.35
CA LYS A 118 -0.17 8.49 -16.41
C LYS A 118 -1.34 9.46 -16.53
#